data_AF-G7DT85-F1
#
_entry.id   AF-G7DT85-F1
#
_cell.length_a   1.000
_cell.length_b   1.000
_cell.length_c   1.000
_cell.angle_alpha   90.00
_cell.angle_beta   90.00
_cell.angle_gamma   90.00
#
_symmetry.space_group_name_H-M   'P 1'
#
loop_
_entity.id
_entity.type
_entity.pdbx_description
1 polymer ?
#
loop_
_entity_poly.entity_id
_entity_poly.type
_entity_poly.pdbx_seq_one_letter_code
_entity_poly.pdbx_strand_id
1 'polypeptide(L)'
;MTARALAGLPRVDRVDVARGLQRLQSVSRLHCCDSTEVTGVKECSEDRTTERRIMTTIPSRMAKVASSSGSWPIAKARARAQYREWHRSAPEICAIYALNLSPAAIRAKVRQEYERTRYVDDLEAFDVMLHKNYAEFQETINCWKMESHIMRWFAKEELPARPVTFRDKFLAGRDEDQVLAAS
;
A
#
# COMPACT_ATOMS: atom_id res chain seq x y z
N MET A 1 8.79 56.23 -17.55
CA MET A 1 9.95 56.34 -16.63
C MET A 1 9.58 55.58 -15.37
N THR A 2 10.15 54.45 -14.96
CA THR A 2 11.33 53.67 -15.36
C THR A 2 11.08 52.26 -14.85
N ALA A 3 11.15 51.27 -15.73
CA ALA A 3 11.26 49.87 -15.38
C ALA A 3 12.69 49.56 -14.93
N ARG A 4 12.86 48.77 -13.86
CA ARG A 4 14.14 48.19 -13.44
C ARG A 4 13.83 46.91 -12.66
N ALA A 5 13.88 45.77 -13.34
CA ALA A 5 15.02 44.85 -13.45
C ALA A 5 14.87 43.66 -12.48
N LEU A 6 14.15 42.63 -12.95
CA LEU A 6 14.23 41.27 -12.44
C LEU A 6 15.32 40.55 -13.24
N ALA A 7 16.39 40.12 -12.58
CA ALA A 7 17.43 39.29 -13.19
C ALA A 7 17.92 38.23 -12.19
N GLY A 8 18.01 36.98 -12.65
CA GLY A 8 19.08 36.08 -12.19
C GLY A 8 18.69 34.78 -11.47
N LEU A 9 17.84 33.94 -12.07
CA LEU A 9 17.87 32.49 -11.75
C LEU A 9 18.05 31.68 -13.05
N PRO A 10 19.03 30.76 -13.10
CA PRO A 10 19.39 30.04 -14.31
C PRO A 10 18.32 29.02 -14.71
N ARG A 11 17.86 29.10 -15.98
CA ARG A 11 17.07 28.08 -16.67
C ARG A 11 17.95 26.86 -16.91
N VAL A 12 17.49 25.68 -16.47
CA VAL A 12 18.10 24.39 -16.82
C VAL A 12 17.48 23.94 -18.13
N ASP A 13 18.29 23.91 -19.19
CA ASP A 13 17.86 23.51 -20.53
C ASP A 13 17.70 21.99 -20.66
N ARG A 14 16.61 21.58 -21.31
CA ARG A 14 16.15 20.18 -21.47
C ARG A 14 17.02 19.32 -22.43
N VAL A 15 18.19 19.78 -22.83
CA VAL A 15 18.98 19.17 -23.93
C VAL A 15 20.12 18.25 -23.42
N ASP A 16 20.43 18.27 -22.12
CA ASP A 16 21.58 17.52 -21.57
C ASP A 16 21.28 16.09 -21.06
N VAL A 17 20.06 15.57 -21.25
CA VAL A 17 19.71 14.19 -20.85
C VAL A 17 19.94 13.15 -21.97
N ALA A 18 20.22 13.59 -23.20
CA ALA A 18 20.25 12.71 -24.39
C ALA A 18 21.65 12.33 -24.92
N ARG A 19 22.72 12.47 -24.13
CA ARG A 19 24.11 12.12 -24.54
C ARG A 19 24.79 11.01 -23.70
N GLY A 20 24.02 10.23 -22.96
CA GLY A 20 24.54 9.12 -22.12
C GLY A 20 24.37 7.70 -22.67
N LEU A 21 23.81 7.52 -23.87
CA LEU A 21 23.22 6.25 -24.31
C LEU A 21 23.80 5.64 -25.61
N GLN A 22 25.04 5.98 -25.99
CA GLN A 22 25.66 5.49 -27.24
C GLN A 22 27.14 5.10 -27.12
N ARG A 23 27.56 4.43 -26.04
CA ARG A 23 28.97 4.00 -25.92
C ARG A 23 29.23 2.65 -25.28
N LEU A 24 28.39 1.66 -25.54
CA LEU A 24 28.65 0.24 -25.22
C LEU A 24 27.89 -0.70 -26.19
N GLN A 25 28.05 -0.49 -27.49
CA GLN A 25 27.65 -1.46 -28.53
C GLN A 25 28.69 -1.41 -29.66
N SER A 26 29.87 -1.98 -29.45
CA SER A 26 30.83 -2.27 -30.53
C SER A 26 32.00 -3.12 -30.02
N VAL A 27 31.77 -4.41 -29.78
CA VAL A 27 32.83 -5.41 -29.95
C VAL A 27 32.20 -6.60 -30.66
N SER A 28 32.15 -6.49 -31.98
CA SER A 28 31.85 -7.60 -32.87
C SER A 28 33.06 -8.53 -32.93
N ARG A 29 32.77 -9.83 -32.82
CA ARG A 29 33.34 -10.97 -33.56
C ARG A 29 34.82 -10.91 -33.93
N LEU A 30 35.57 -11.94 -33.54
CA LEU A 30 36.32 -12.77 -34.51
C LEU A 30 36.67 -14.14 -33.89
N HIS A 31 36.75 -15.16 -34.77
CA HIS A 31 37.25 -16.53 -34.60
C HIS A 31 36.30 -17.64 -34.09
N CYS A 32 35.78 -18.38 -35.07
CA CYS A 32 35.60 -19.83 -34.99
C CYS A 32 36.97 -20.51 -35.21
N CYS A 33 37.30 -21.52 -34.40
CA CYS A 33 38.20 -22.61 -34.79
C CYS A 33 37.71 -23.91 -34.14
N ASP A 34 37.89 -24.96 -34.93
CA ASP A 34 37.29 -26.28 -34.90
C ASP A 34 37.86 -27.23 -33.84
N SER A 35 37.01 -28.17 -33.41
CA SER A 35 37.29 -29.58 -33.09
C SER A 35 38.40 -29.96 -32.09
N THR A 36 38.02 -30.65 -31.01
CA THR A 36 38.47 -32.05 -30.69
C THR A 36 37.84 -32.54 -29.37
N GLU A 37 37.33 -33.77 -29.40
CA GLU A 37 36.84 -34.55 -28.27
C GLU A 37 37.93 -34.82 -27.22
N VAL A 38 37.52 -35.16 -25.99
CA VAL A 38 37.90 -36.39 -25.25
C VAL A 38 37.86 -36.17 -23.72
N THR A 39 37.01 -37.00 -23.10
CA THR A 39 36.98 -37.53 -21.72
C THR A 39 36.80 -36.59 -20.52
N GLY A 40 35.73 -36.89 -19.76
CA GLY A 40 35.67 -36.56 -18.34
C GLY A 40 34.29 -36.17 -17.82
N VAL A 41 33.24 -36.92 -18.16
CA VAL A 41 32.00 -36.88 -17.37
C VAL A 41 32.36 -37.44 -15.99
N LYS A 42 32.70 -36.56 -15.05
CA LYS A 42 32.56 -36.87 -13.63
C LYS A 42 31.07 -36.84 -13.34
N GLU A 43 30.47 -38.01 -13.55
CA GLU A 43 29.19 -38.40 -13.03
C GLU A 43 29.27 -38.32 -11.50
N CYS A 44 28.91 -37.17 -10.94
CA CYS A 44 28.73 -37.02 -9.51
C CYS A 44 27.36 -37.60 -9.19
N SER A 45 27.39 -38.90 -8.90
CA SER A 45 26.46 -39.67 -8.07
C SER A 45 25.16 -38.95 -7.69
N GLU A 46 24.08 -39.53 -8.19
CA GLU A 46 22.70 -39.35 -7.74
C GLU A 46 22.59 -39.17 -6.21
N ASP A 47 22.50 -37.92 -5.75
CA ASP A 47 21.91 -37.63 -4.45
C ASP A 47 20.39 -37.54 -4.63
N ARG A 48 19.74 -38.71 -4.56
CA ARG A 48 18.28 -38.87 -4.40
C ARG A 48 17.83 -38.47 -2.99
N THR A 49 18.18 -37.28 -2.53
CA THR A 49 17.64 -36.68 -1.30
C THR A 49 16.65 -35.57 -1.66
N THR A 50 15.45 -36.01 -1.99
CA THR A 50 14.20 -35.25 -1.90
C THR A 50 14.18 -33.93 -2.67
N GLU A 51 13.86 -33.99 -3.97
CA GLU A 51 13.18 -32.89 -4.66
C GLU A 51 11.88 -32.58 -3.92
N ARG A 52 11.94 -31.71 -2.90
CA ARG A 52 10.77 -30.97 -2.46
C ARG A 52 10.44 -30.06 -3.63
N ARG A 53 9.48 -30.50 -4.45
CA ARG A 53 8.77 -29.63 -5.39
C ARG A 53 8.15 -28.51 -4.56
N ILE A 54 8.89 -27.43 -4.36
CA ILE A 54 8.39 -26.23 -3.70
C ILE A 54 7.28 -25.75 -4.64
N MET A 55 6.02 -25.97 -4.25
CA MET A 55 4.88 -25.33 -4.88
C MET A 55 5.01 -23.83 -4.63
N THR A 56 5.73 -23.15 -5.52
CA THR A 56 5.92 -21.71 -5.50
C THR A 56 4.64 -21.06 -6.02
N THR A 57 3.69 -20.83 -5.13
CA THR A 57 2.47 -20.09 -5.48
C THR A 57 2.81 -18.61 -5.61
N ILE A 58 2.53 -18.03 -6.79
CA ILE A 58 2.73 -16.59 -7.05
C ILE A 58 1.76 -15.80 -6.16
N PRO A 59 2.23 -14.78 -5.40
CA PRO A 59 1.36 -14.01 -4.53
C PRO A 59 0.41 -13.12 -5.34
N SER A 60 -0.71 -12.76 -4.73
CA SER A 60 -1.68 -11.84 -5.30
C SER A 60 -1.09 -10.44 -5.49
N ARG A 61 -1.72 -9.65 -6.38
CA ARG A 61 -1.31 -8.27 -6.65
C ARG A 61 -1.25 -7.48 -5.34
N MET A 62 -0.11 -6.81 -5.12
CA MET A 62 0.16 -6.00 -3.93
C MET A 62 0.16 -6.79 -2.62
N ALA A 63 0.46 -8.09 -2.63
CA ALA A 63 0.70 -8.81 -1.39
C ALA A 63 2.00 -8.32 -0.73
N LYS A 64 1.97 -8.15 0.59
CA LYS A 64 3.16 -7.89 1.41
C LYS A 64 3.32 -8.99 2.43
N VAL A 65 4.56 -9.40 2.66
CA VAL A 65 4.93 -10.31 3.75
C VAL A 65 4.66 -9.62 5.08
N ALA A 66 4.01 -10.31 6.00
CA ALA A 66 3.85 -9.84 7.36
C ALA A 66 5.22 -9.77 8.04
N SER A 67 5.57 -8.60 8.57
CA SER A 67 6.84 -8.39 9.28
C SER A 67 6.63 -7.50 10.49
N SER A 68 7.28 -7.87 11.60
CA SER A 68 7.37 -7.04 12.80
C SER A 68 8.46 -5.98 12.64
N SER A 69 8.28 -4.86 13.29
CA SER A 69 9.23 -3.76 13.35
C SER A 69 10.07 -3.86 14.62
N GLY A 70 11.38 -3.67 14.50
CA GLY A 70 12.27 -3.67 15.66
C GLY A 70 12.34 -2.33 16.40
N SER A 71 11.80 -1.25 15.82
CA SER A 71 11.82 0.07 16.43
C SER A 71 10.72 1.00 15.90
N TRP A 72 10.33 1.97 16.71
CA TRP A 72 9.32 2.99 16.39
C TRP A 72 9.59 3.79 15.12
N PRO A 73 10.82 4.25 14.82
CA PRO A 73 11.08 4.99 13.58
C PRO A 73 10.75 4.17 12.33
N ILE A 74 11.05 2.87 12.33
CA ILE A 74 10.76 1.96 11.22
C ILE A 74 9.25 1.78 11.07
N ALA A 75 8.54 1.52 12.18
CA ALA A 75 7.08 1.41 12.18
C ALA A 75 6.40 2.67 11.63
N LYS A 76 6.81 3.85 12.10
CA LYS A 76 6.30 5.15 11.64
C LYS A 76 6.62 5.41 10.18
N ALA A 77 7.79 5.00 9.68
CA ALA A 77 8.13 5.11 8.27
C ALA A 77 7.21 4.25 7.40
N ARG A 78 6.93 3.00 7.81
CA ARG A 78 5.99 2.10 7.12
C ARG A 78 4.57 2.66 7.12
N ALA A 79 4.10 3.18 8.26
CA ALA A 79 2.80 3.84 8.37
C ALA A 79 2.67 5.05 7.43
N ARG A 80 3.69 5.92 7.35
CA ARG A 80 3.70 7.05 6.42
C ARG A 80 3.70 6.60 4.97
N ALA A 81 4.45 5.54 4.63
CA ALA A 81 4.47 5.00 3.27
C ALA A 81 3.08 4.47 2.87
N GLN A 82 2.41 3.75 3.78
CA GLN A 82 1.06 3.25 3.56
C GLN A 82 0.02 4.37 3.47
N TYR A 83 0.11 5.38 4.33
CA TYR A 83 -0.76 6.56 4.27
C TYR A 83 -0.64 7.29 2.92
N ARG A 84 0.58 7.43 2.40
CA ARG A 84 0.83 8.04 1.08
C ARG A 84 0.30 7.19 -0.08
N GLU A 85 0.22 5.88 0.09
CA GLU A 85 -0.37 4.97 -0.89
C GLU A 85 -1.89 5.15 -0.94
N TRP A 86 -2.56 5.08 0.20
CA TRP A 86 -4.00 5.38 0.34
C TRP A 86 -4.38 6.73 -0.25
N HIS A 87 -3.59 7.76 0.04
CA HIS A 87 -3.91 9.11 -0.42
C HIS A 87 -3.82 9.24 -1.96
N ARG A 88 -2.91 8.49 -2.60
CA ARG A 88 -2.76 8.47 -4.06
C ARG A 88 -3.83 7.62 -4.74
N SER A 89 -4.26 6.53 -4.12
CA SER A 89 -5.28 5.63 -4.70
C SER A 89 -6.72 6.13 -4.50
N ALA A 90 -6.98 7.12 -3.65
CA ALA A 90 -8.33 7.66 -3.42
C ALA A 90 -9.16 7.94 -4.70
N PRO A 91 -8.66 8.62 -5.75
CA PRO A 91 -9.42 8.80 -7.00
C PRO A 91 -9.67 7.50 -7.76
N GLU A 92 -8.74 6.54 -7.69
CA GLU A 92 -8.91 5.21 -8.29
C GLU A 92 -10.02 4.42 -7.59
N ILE A 93 -10.08 4.49 -6.25
CA ILE A 93 -11.16 3.87 -5.47
C ILE A 93 -12.53 4.46 -5.85
N CYS A 94 -12.64 5.78 -5.97
CA CYS A 94 -13.88 6.41 -6.45
C CYS A 94 -14.31 5.88 -7.83
N ALA A 95 -13.35 5.70 -8.74
CA ALA A 95 -13.62 5.25 -10.10
C ALA A 95 -13.99 3.76 -10.17
N ILE A 96 -13.28 2.90 -9.45
CA ILE A 96 -13.51 1.44 -9.41
C ILE A 96 -14.90 1.13 -8.89
N TYR A 97 -15.31 1.80 -7.82
CA TYR A 97 -16.57 1.53 -7.12
C TYR A 97 -17.72 2.47 -7.54
N ALA A 98 -17.50 3.35 -8.53
CA ALA A 98 -18.46 4.35 -9.00
C ALA A 98 -19.15 5.12 -7.86
N LEU A 99 -18.39 5.52 -6.83
CA LEU A 99 -18.92 6.13 -5.62
C LEU A 99 -19.46 7.54 -5.88
N ASN A 100 -20.59 7.89 -5.27
CA ASN A 100 -21.17 9.25 -5.25
C ASN A 100 -20.43 10.23 -4.32
N LEU A 101 -19.19 9.91 -3.96
CA LEU A 101 -18.37 10.65 -2.99
C LEU A 101 -17.15 11.26 -3.67
N SER A 102 -16.75 12.45 -3.22
CA SER A 102 -15.53 13.07 -3.72
C SER A 102 -14.27 12.34 -3.22
N PRO A 103 -13.17 12.32 -4.00
CA PRO A 103 -11.89 11.76 -3.54
C PRO A 103 -11.35 12.44 -2.27
N ALA A 104 -11.76 13.68 -2.00
CA ALA A 104 -11.42 14.40 -0.78
C ALA A 104 -12.08 13.78 0.46
N ALA A 105 -13.33 13.33 0.35
CA ALA A 105 -14.05 12.67 1.44
C ALA A 105 -13.35 11.37 1.85
N ILE A 106 -12.91 10.55 0.88
CA ILE A 106 -12.14 9.33 1.15
C ILE A 106 -10.82 9.66 1.86
N ARG A 107 -10.09 10.67 1.40
CA ARG A 107 -8.83 11.10 2.06
C ARG A 107 -9.06 11.55 3.50
N ALA A 108 -10.16 12.26 3.77
CA ALA A 108 -10.54 12.66 5.11
C ALA A 108 -10.84 11.44 5.99
N LYS A 109 -11.53 10.42 5.47
CA LYS A 109 -11.77 9.16 6.20
C LYS A 109 -10.50 8.40 6.51
N VAL A 110 -9.60 8.26 5.53
CA VAL A 110 -8.29 7.66 5.76
C VAL A 110 -7.56 8.41 6.88
N ARG A 111 -7.62 9.75 6.90
CA ARG A 111 -7.02 10.55 7.99
C ARG A 111 -7.65 10.25 9.34
N GLN A 112 -8.97 10.15 9.43
CA GLN A 112 -9.69 9.78 10.67
C GLN A 112 -9.26 8.40 11.20
N GLU A 113 -9.06 7.42 10.31
CA GLU A 113 -8.63 6.07 10.70
C GLU A 113 -7.20 6.06 11.27
N TYR A 114 -6.27 6.79 10.64
CA TYR A 114 -4.90 6.93 11.16
C TYR A 114 -4.83 7.78 12.44
N GLU A 115 -5.77 8.70 12.65
CA GLU A 115 -5.87 9.44 13.91
C GLU A 115 -6.41 8.59 15.06
N ARG A 116 -7.29 7.61 14.77
CA ARG A 116 -7.75 6.64 15.78
C ARG A 116 -6.60 5.82 16.34
N THR A 117 -5.63 5.46 15.51
CA THR A 117 -4.46 4.65 15.91
C THR A 117 -3.29 5.47 16.43
N ARG A 118 -3.45 6.79 16.61
CA ARG A 118 -2.37 7.71 16.99
C ARG A 118 -1.79 7.44 18.38
N TYR A 119 -2.63 7.05 19.34
CA TYR A 119 -2.28 6.94 20.76
C TYR A 119 -1.96 5.51 21.18
N VAL A 120 -1.48 4.67 20.25
CA VAL A 120 -1.08 3.31 20.59
C VAL A 120 0.38 3.28 20.99
N ASP A 121 0.62 2.89 22.24
CA ASP A 121 1.94 2.88 22.87
C ASP A 121 2.69 1.56 22.69
N ASP A 122 2.00 0.47 22.33
CA ASP A 122 2.61 -0.83 22.08
C ASP A 122 3.01 -1.01 20.60
N LEU A 123 4.25 -1.44 20.37
CA LEU A 123 4.83 -1.59 19.04
C LEU A 123 4.25 -2.81 18.31
N GLU A 124 4.04 -3.91 19.00
CA GLU A 124 3.52 -5.14 18.39
C GLU A 124 2.06 -4.97 17.99
N ALA A 125 1.25 -4.38 18.87
CA ALA A 125 -0.11 -3.97 18.53
C ALA A 125 -0.14 -3.01 17.32
N PHE A 126 0.81 -2.08 17.23
CA PHE A 126 0.93 -1.16 16.10
C PHE A 126 1.20 -1.88 14.77
N ASP A 127 2.10 -2.86 14.76
CA ASP A 127 2.39 -3.65 13.56
C ASP A 127 1.19 -4.49 13.10
N VAL A 128 0.42 -5.05 14.03
CA VAL A 128 -0.81 -5.78 13.69
C VAL A 128 -1.84 -4.85 13.04
N MET A 129 -2.02 -3.64 13.58
CA MET A 129 -2.92 -2.65 12.97
C MET A 129 -2.46 -2.22 11.59
N LEU A 130 -1.15 -2.02 11.41
CA LEU A 130 -0.55 -1.65 10.14
C LEU A 130 -0.77 -2.76 9.09
N HIS A 131 -0.62 -4.02 9.50
CA HIS A 131 -0.88 -5.18 8.64
C HIS A 131 -2.36 -5.26 8.25
N LYS A 132 -3.28 -5.12 9.21
CA LYS A 132 -4.73 -5.06 8.93
C LYS A 132 -5.08 -3.93 7.96
N ASN A 133 -4.51 -2.74 8.16
CA ASN A 133 -4.70 -1.62 7.24
C ASN A 133 -4.22 -1.94 5.82
N TYR A 134 -3.21 -2.80 5.68
CA TYR A 134 -2.68 -3.18 4.37
C TYR A 134 -3.53 -4.22 3.68
N ALA A 135 -4.03 -5.21 4.43
CA ALA A 135 -5.01 -6.18 3.94
C ALA A 135 -6.26 -5.46 3.42
N GLU A 136 -6.79 -4.52 4.22
CA GLU A 136 -7.92 -3.66 3.83
C GLU A 136 -7.65 -2.91 2.52
N PHE A 137 -6.45 -2.31 2.38
CA PHE A 137 -6.06 -1.61 1.16
C PHE A 137 -6.00 -2.56 -0.04
N GLN A 138 -5.38 -3.73 0.12
CA GLN A 138 -5.26 -4.73 -0.93
C GLN A 138 -6.65 -5.22 -1.39
N GLU A 139 -7.54 -5.50 -0.45
CA GLU A 139 -8.93 -5.88 -0.72
C GLU A 139 -9.69 -4.80 -1.48
N THR A 140 -9.45 -3.52 -1.18
CA THR A 140 -10.12 -2.40 -1.87
C THR A 140 -9.63 -2.20 -3.29
N ILE A 141 -8.31 -2.20 -3.54
CA ILE A 141 -7.75 -1.94 -4.87
C ILE A 141 -7.93 -3.14 -5.81
N ASN A 142 -7.90 -4.36 -5.29
CA ASN A 142 -8.12 -5.56 -6.09
C ASN A 142 -9.62 -5.87 -6.30
N CYS A 143 -10.53 -5.01 -5.86
CA CYS A 143 -11.98 -5.21 -5.96
C CYS A 143 -12.47 -6.49 -5.28
N TRP A 144 -11.87 -6.87 -4.15
CA TRP A 144 -12.35 -8.01 -3.35
C TRP A 144 -13.52 -7.59 -2.45
N LYS A 145 -13.63 -6.30 -2.13
CA LYS A 145 -14.80 -5.73 -1.44
C LYS A 145 -15.89 -5.32 -2.41
N MET A 146 -17.10 -5.19 -1.85
CA MET A 146 -18.26 -4.58 -2.52
C MET A 146 -18.42 -3.11 -2.07
N GLU A 147 -19.09 -2.30 -2.88
CA GLU A 147 -19.36 -0.87 -2.62
C GLU A 147 -19.94 -0.62 -1.21
N SER A 148 -20.86 -1.49 -0.76
CA SER A 148 -21.49 -1.41 0.56
C SER A 148 -20.47 -1.39 1.72
N HIS A 149 -19.33 -2.07 1.58
CA HIS A 149 -18.29 -2.09 2.59
C HIS A 149 -17.54 -0.76 2.68
N ILE A 150 -17.37 -0.07 1.55
CA ILE A 150 -16.75 1.26 1.51
C ILE A 150 -17.71 2.30 2.07
N MET A 151 -18.99 2.22 1.70
CA MET A 151 -20.03 3.10 2.25
C MET A 151 -20.18 2.96 3.76
N ARG A 152 -19.89 1.77 4.32
CA ARG A 152 -19.86 1.56 5.78
C ARG A 152 -18.85 2.44 6.52
N TRP A 153 -17.79 2.95 5.88
CA TRP A 153 -16.88 3.93 6.49
C TRP A 153 -17.59 5.28 6.78
N PHE A 154 -18.62 5.59 6.01
CA PHE A 154 -19.42 6.81 6.11
C PHE A 154 -20.68 6.64 6.97
N ALA A 155 -20.93 5.45 7.51
CA ALA A 155 -22.13 5.17 8.31
C ALA A 155 -22.35 6.20 9.45
N LYS A 156 -21.29 6.67 10.11
CA LYS A 156 -21.42 7.67 11.19
C LYS A 156 -21.95 9.04 10.73
N GLU A 157 -21.79 9.37 9.44
CA GLU A 157 -22.22 10.65 8.85
C GLU A 157 -23.61 10.54 8.23
N GLU A 158 -23.99 9.35 7.76
CA GLU A 158 -25.31 9.08 7.18
C GLU A 158 -26.39 8.83 8.24
N LEU A 159 -26.02 8.22 9.36
CA LEU A 159 -26.96 7.96 10.45
C LEU A 159 -27.37 9.28 11.15
N PRO A 160 -28.64 9.42 11.57
CA PRO A 160 -29.07 10.57 12.35
C PRO A 160 -28.25 10.69 13.63
N ALA A 161 -28.06 11.92 14.09
CA ALA A 161 -27.30 12.21 15.29
C ALA A 161 -27.79 11.34 16.45
N ARG A 162 -26.88 10.58 17.07
CA ARG A 162 -27.26 9.71 18.18
C ARG A 162 -27.79 10.57 19.33
N PRO A 163 -28.89 10.17 19.97
CA PRO A 163 -29.42 10.91 21.12
C PRO A 163 -28.34 10.99 22.20
N VAL A 164 -28.04 12.20 22.66
CA VAL A 164 -26.99 12.45 23.66
C VAL A 164 -27.52 12.30 25.08
N THR A 165 -28.75 12.76 25.33
CA THR A 165 -29.35 12.73 26.65
C THR A 165 -29.87 11.34 26.96
N PHE A 166 -29.83 10.97 28.24
CA PHE A 166 -30.40 9.71 28.71
C PHE A 166 -31.89 9.58 28.34
N ARG A 167 -32.69 10.66 28.50
CA ARG A 167 -34.10 10.66 28.13
C ARG A 167 -34.32 10.31 26.67
N ASP A 168 -33.57 10.93 25.76
CA ASP A 168 -33.77 10.72 24.33
C ASP A 168 -33.25 9.32 23.90
N LYS A 169 -32.25 8.76 24.59
CA LYS A 169 -31.81 7.35 24.42
C LYS A 169 -32.86 6.35 24.91
N PHE A 170 -33.43 6.60 26.08
CA PHE A 170 -34.48 5.81 26.69
C PHE A 170 -35.74 5.79 25.80
N LEU A 171 -36.19 6.96 25.31
CA LEU A 171 -37.33 7.07 24.40
C LEU A 171 -37.09 6.37 23.04
N ALA A 172 -35.83 6.26 22.61
CA ALA A 172 -35.46 5.54 21.41
C ALA A 172 -35.38 4.01 21.60
N GLY A 173 -35.56 3.50 22.83
CA GLY A 173 -35.51 2.06 23.16
C GLY A 173 -34.15 1.40 22.94
N ARG A 174 -33.06 2.19 22.93
CA ARG A 174 -31.70 1.76 22.54
C ARG A 174 -30.81 1.33 23.73
N ASP A 175 -31.27 1.51 24.97
CA ASP A 175 -30.47 1.16 26.14
C ASP A 175 -30.48 -0.37 26.41
N GLU A 176 -31.55 -1.09 26.04
CA GLU A 176 -31.67 -2.54 26.20
C GLU A 176 -30.59 -3.32 25.40
N ASP A 177 -30.27 -2.85 24.19
CA ASP A 177 -29.25 -3.44 23.30
C ASP A 177 -27.82 -3.30 23.84
N GLN A 178 -27.55 -2.26 24.66
CA GLN A 178 -26.22 -2.04 25.25
C GLN A 178 -25.96 -2.89 26.48
N VAL A 179 -27.01 -3.23 27.24
CA VAL A 179 -26.91 -4.09 28.43
C VAL A 179 -26.56 -5.53 28.02
N LEU A 180 -27.13 -6.04 26.91
CA LEU A 180 -26.83 -7.38 26.38
C LEU A 180 -25.39 -7.54 25.85
N ALA A 181 -24.72 -6.46 25.47
CA ALA A 181 -23.33 -6.48 25.03
C ALA A 181 -22.32 -6.49 26.19
N ALA A 182 -22.78 -6.22 27.42
CA ALA A 182 -21.96 -6.11 28.62
C ALA A 182 -22.18 -7.27 29.63
N SER A 183 -23.18 -8.13 29.38
CA SER A 183 -23.51 -9.33 30.17
C SER A 183 -22.94 -10.61 29.56
#